data_AF-A0A9E5WYC9-F1
#
_entry.id   AF-A0A9E5WYC9-F1
#
_cell.length_a   1.000
_cell.length_b   1.000
_cell.length_c   1.000
_cell.angle_alpha   90.00
_cell.angle_beta   90.00
_cell.angle_gamma   90.00
#
_symmetry.space_group_name_H-M   'P 1'
#
loop_
_entity.id
_entity.type
_entity.pdbx_description
1 polymer ?
#
loop_
_entity_poly.entity_id
_entity_poly.type
_entity_poly.pdbx_seq_one_letter_code
_entity_poly.pdbx_strand_id
1 'polypeptide(L)'
;MLDASRILEFDGEERLEDIAYTGEITNVEIGCRYVEDKPIDAEISIDLAFGKGPKGQNGDKVFKYFVAVTRKDLEVIAKTEFLVQAKFTDKNIIVVKKEDIDKIIIPRAGEHIAGSNFEIIVGFSLSRDQIIFNRSGKSLKFPNLK
;
A
#
# COMPACT_ATOMS: atom_id res chain seq x y z
N MET A 1 -3.30 7.19 -8.30
CA MET A 1 -2.37 6.71 -7.24
C MET A 1 -2.91 6.97 -5.82
N LEU A 2 -3.47 8.15 -5.52
CA LEU A 2 -4.00 8.53 -4.19
C LEU A 2 -5.07 7.57 -3.62
N ASP A 3 -5.94 6.99 -4.45
CA ASP A 3 -7.08 6.21 -3.96
C ASP A 3 -6.69 4.94 -3.19
N ALA A 4 -5.50 4.38 -3.43
CA ALA A 4 -5.05 3.13 -2.81
C ALA A 4 -3.95 3.35 -1.75
N SER A 5 -3.51 4.59 -1.51
CA SER A 5 -2.45 4.86 -0.53
C SER A 5 -2.91 4.72 0.93
N ARG A 6 -4.23 4.62 1.15
CA ARG A 6 -4.85 4.51 2.47
C ARG A 6 -6.01 3.53 2.47
N ILE A 7 -6.24 2.90 3.61
CA ILE A 7 -7.40 2.05 3.89
C ILE A 7 -8.11 2.55 5.14
N LEU A 8 -9.44 2.64 5.05
CA LEU A 8 -10.32 2.85 6.19
C LEU A 8 -11.32 1.70 6.22
N GLU A 9 -11.42 1.05 7.37
CA GLU A 9 -12.44 0.04 7.66
C GLU A 9 -13.39 0.61 8.70
N PHE A 10 -14.69 0.54 8.41
CA PHE A 10 -15.75 0.95 9.31
C PHE A 10 -16.49 -0.29 9.84
N ASP A 11 -16.94 -0.22 11.08
CA ASP A 11 -17.91 -1.13 11.69
C ASP A 11 -19.14 -0.30 12.07
N GLY A 12 -19.97 -0.01 11.07
CA GLY A 12 -21.08 0.94 11.15
C GLY A 12 -21.14 1.86 9.93
N GLU A 13 -21.48 3.12 10.16
CA GLU A 13 -21.56 4.12 9.10
C GLU A 13 -20.18 4.74 8.78
N GLU A 14 -20.09 5.52 7.69
CA GLU A 14 -18.86 6.25 7.31
C GLU A 14 -18.60 7.47 8.21
N ARG A 15 -18.45 7.25 9.51
CA ARG A 15 -18.25 8.28 10.56
C ARG A 15 -17.03 7.96 11.42
N LEU A 16 -16.46 8.98 12.07
CA LEU A 16 -15.26 8.83 12.90
C LEU A 16 -15.43 7.81 14.05
N GLU A 17 -16.59 7.80 14.67
CA GLU A 17 -16.94 6.91 15.79
C GLU A 17 -17.08 5.44 15.40
N ASP A 18 -17.30 5.17 14.12
CA ASP A 18 -17.49 3.83 13.55
C ASP A 18 -16.22 3.30 12.88
N ILE A 19 -15.09 4.02 12.95
CA ILE A 19 -13.81 3.52 12.42
C ILE A 19 -13.36 2.31 13.24
N ALA A 20 -13.15 1.19 12.55
CA ALA A 20 -12.55 -0.02 13.10
C ALA A 20 -11.03 0.01 12.96
N TYR A 21 -10.52 0.19 11.74
CA TYR A 21 -9.09 0.20 11.46
C TYR A 21 -8.73 1.20 10.35
N THR A 22 -7.51 1.72 10.42
CA THR A 22 -6.92 2.57 9.39
C THR A 22 -5.56 2.05 8.99
N GLY A 23 -5.14 2.37 7.77
CA GLY A 23 -3.80 2.10 7.27
C GLY A 23 -3.38 3.15 6.24
N GLU A 24 -2.11 3.52 6.26
CA GLU A 24 -1.51 4.49 5.35
C GLU A 24 -0.13 4.00 4.91
N ILE A 25 0.16 4.10 3.61
CA ILE A 25 1.50 3.97 3.07
C ILE A 25 2.17 5.33 3.27
N THR A 26 3.14 5.40 4.19
CA THR A 26 3.76 6.66 4.59
C THR A 26 4.98 7.00 3.75
N ASN A 27 5.67 5.98 3.23
CA ASN A 27 6.85 6.14 2.37
C ASN A 27 7.02 4.93 1.46
N VAL A 28 7.56 5.15 0.26
CA VAL A 28 7.93 4.09 -0.68
C VAL A 28 9.28 4.47 -1.28
N GLU A 29 10.28 3.64 -1.03
CA GLU A 29 11.62 3.77 -1.59
C GLU A 29 11.85 2.64 -2.60
N ILE A 30 12.36 2.98 -3.77
CA ILE A 30 12.61 2.02 -4.86
C ILE A 30 14.06 2.14 -5.28
N GLY A 31 14.79 1.03 -5.18
CA GLY A 31 16.13 0.86 -5.73
C GLY A 31 16.07 0.00 -6.99
N CYS A 32 16.40 0.56 -8.15
CA CYS A 32 16.49 -0.21 -9.40
C CYS A 32 17.94 -0.52 -9.75
N ARG A 33 18.26 -1.79 -10.00
CA ARG A 33 19.53 -2.18 -10.62
C ARG A 33 19.32 -2.46 -12.11
N TYR A 34 20.07 -1.74 -12.93
CA TYR A 34 20.05 -1.87 -14.38
C TYR A 34 21.25 -2.67 -14.84
N VAL A 35 21.01 -3.75 -15.58
CA VAL A 35 22.09 -4.57 -16.17
C VAL A 35 21.80 -4.76 -17.66
N GLU A 36 22.40 -3.93 -18.50
CA GLU A 36 22.42 -4.08 -19.98
C GLU A 36 21.04 -4.44 -20.59
N ASP A 37 20.91 -5.62 -21.21
CA ASP A 37 19.71 -6.17 -21.84
C ASP A 37 18.82 -6.99 -20.90
N LYS A 38 19.24 -7.18 -19.65
CA LYS A 38 18.56 -8.03 -18.69
C LYS A 38 17.32 -7.34 -18.10
N PRO A 39 16.37 -8.14 -17.55
CA PRO A 39 15.29 -7.61 -16.74
C PRO A 39 15.80 -6.69 -15.63
N ILE A 40 15.04 -5.64 -15.34
CA ILE A 40 15.38 -4.73 -14.24
C ILE A 40 15.00 -5.43 -12.93
N ASP A 41 15.98 -5.59 -12.04
CA ASP A 41 15.74 -6.02 -10.68
C ASP A 41 15.45 -4.77 -9.83
N ALA A 42 14.23 -4.68 -9.31
CA ALA A 42 13.82 -3.63 -8.39
C ALA A 42 13.73 -4.16 -6.96
N GLU A 43 14.37 -3.45 -6.04
CA GLU A 43 14.25 -3.58 -4.60
C GLU A 43 13.29 -2.47 -4.11
N ILE A 44 12.36 -2.81 -3.22
CA ILE A 44 11.35 -1.86 -2.73
C ILE A 44 11.30 -1.93 -1.21
N SER A 45 11.34 -0.76 -0.58
CA SER A 45 11.15 -0.58 0.86
C SER A 45 9.88 0.24 1.09
N ILE A 46 8.94 -0.28 1.87
CA ILE A 46 7.62 0.32 2.08
C ILE A 46 7.42 0.57 3.57
N ASP A 47 7.21 1.83 3.95
CA ASP A 47 6.80 2.17 5.31
C ASP A 47 5.28 2.27 5.37
N LEU A 48 4.71 1.56 6.34
CA LEU A 48 3.29 1.40 6.56
C LEU A 48 2.96 1.80 7.99
N ALA A 49 1.86 2.52 8.16
CA ALA A 49 1.35 2.87 9.48
C ALA A 49 -0.12 2.47 9.59
N PHE A 50 -0.46 1.78 10.67
CA PHE A 50 -1.79 1.25 10.94
C PHE A 50 -2.35 1.82 12.22
N GLY A 51 -3.65 2.09 12.24
CA GLY A 51 -4.38 2.59 13.39
C GLY A 51 -5.54 1.69 13.78
N LYS A 52 -5.77 1.54 15.09
CA LYS A 52 -7.00 0.97 15.66
C LYS A 52 -7.96 2.10 16.03
N GLY A 53 -9.14 2.10 15.42
CA GLY A 53 -10.21 3.06 15.70
C GLY A 53 -11.06 2.69 16.93
N PRO A 54 -12.08 3.51 17.27
CA PRO A 54 -12.96 3.25 18.41
C PRO A 54 -13.72 1.91 18.35
N LYS A 55 -14.05 1.42 17.15
CA LYS A 55 -14.66 0.09 16.94
C LYS A 55 -13.65 -1.03 16.75
N GLY A 56 -12.36 -0.70 16.68
CA GLY A 56 -11.31 -1.67 16.50
C GLY A 56 -11.07 -2.52 17.74
N GLN A 57 -10.88 -3.80 17.54
CA GLN A 57 -10.56 -4.76 18.60
C GLN A 57 -9.05 -4.93 18.78
N ASN A 58 -8.63 -5.27 20.00
CA ASN A 58 -7.25 -5.68 20.27
C ASN A 58 -6.96 -7.04 19.61
N GLY A 59 -5.68 -7.31 19.38
CA GLY A 59 -5.21 -8.53 18.75
C GLY A 59 -4.55 -8.27 17.41
N ASP A 60 -4.39 -9.34 16.65
CA ASP A 60 -3.74 -9.30 15.35
C ASP A 60 -4.75 -9.01 14.24
N LYS A 61 -4.41 -8.04 13.38
CA LYS A 61 -5.15 -7.69 12.17
C LYS A 61 -4.22 -7.79 10.98
N VAL A 62 -4.66 -8.50 9.95
CA VAL A 62 -3.93 -8.62 8.69
C VAL A 62 -4.49 -7.62 7.69
N PHE A 63 -3.60 -6.82 7.11
CA PHE A 63 -3.89 -5.94 5.99
C PHE A 63 -3.32 -6.54 4.71
N LYS A 64 -3.98 -6.28 3.59
CA LYS A 64 -3.52 -6.68 2.27
C LYS A 64 -3.04 -5.45 1.51
N TYR A 65 -1.85 -5.54 0.93
CA TYR A 65 -1.35 -4.54 0.01
C TYR A 65 -0.85 -5.23 -1.26
N PHE A 66 -0.64 -4.45 -2.31
CA PHE A 66 -0.13 -4.94 -3.56
C PHE A 66 1.03 -4.09 -4.02
N VAL A 67 1.89 -4.73 -4.81
CA VAL A 67 2.84 -4.05 -5.67
C VAL A 67 2.52 -4.42 -7.10
N ALA A 68 2.34 -3.41 -7.94
CA ALA A 68 2.07 -3.57 -9.36
C ALA A 68 3.16 -2.89 -10.18
N VAL A 69 3.56 -3.54 -11.25
CA VAL A 69 4.41 -2.96 -12.29
C VAL A 69 3.52 -2.66 -13.47
N THR A 70 3.48 -1.40 -13.87
CA THR A 70 2.69 -0.92 -15.00
C THR A 70 3.58 -0.31 -16.07
N ARG A 71 3.09 -0.28 -17.30
CA ARG A 71 3.62 0.63 -18.33
C ARG A 71 3.07 2.04 -18.10
N LYS A 72 3.69 3.04 -18.72
CA LYS A 72 3.25 4.45 -18.66
C LYS A 72 1.80 4.70 -19.12
N ASP A 73 1.23 3.82 -19.92
CA ASP A 73 -0.19 3.84 -20.32
C ASP A 73 -1.11 3.15 -19.30
N LEU A 74 -0.59 2.82 -18.12
CA LEU A 74 -1.26 2.14 -17.01
C LEU A 74 -1.66 0.69 -17.30
N GLU A 75 -1.13 0.08 -18.37
CA GLU A 75 -1.26 -1.36 -18.58
C GLU A 75 -0.53 -2.11 -17.45
N VAL A 76 -1.26 -2.94 -16.69
CA VAL A 76 -0.68 -3.75 -15.62
C VAL A 76 0.07 -4.93 -16.23
N ILE A 77 1.39 -4.95 -16.03
CA ILE A 77 2.27 -6.03 -16.51
C ILE A 77 2.29 -7.16 -15.50
N ALA A 78 2.48 -6.81 -14.22
CA ALA A 78 2.53 -7.73 -13.11
C ALA A 78 1.91 -7.09 -11.88
N LYS A 79 1.24 -7.89 -11.06
CA LYS A 79 0.72 -7.47 -9.76
C LYS A 79 0.87 -8.62 -8.78
N THR A 80 1.44 -8.33 -7.62
CA THR A 80 1.58 -9.28 -6.52
C THR A 80 0.91 -8.71 -5.29
N GLU A 81 0.15 -9.54 -4.58
CA GLU A 81 -0.44 -9.18 -3.29
C GLU A 81 0.41 -9.72 -2.14
N PHE A 82 0.47 -8.94 -1.07
CA PHE A 82 1.23 -9.20 0.13
C PHE A 82 0.34 -8.99 1.36
N LEU A 83 0.74 -9.61 2.46
CA LEU A 83 0.02 -9.56 3.74
C LEU A 83 0.94 -8.95 4.78
N VAL A 84 0.43 -8.02 5.57
CA VAL A 84 1.14 -7.40 6.69
C VAL A 84 0.27 -7.48 7.94
N GLN A 85 0.85 -7.99 9.03
CA GLN A 85 0.15 -8.17 10.30
C GLN A 85 0.49 -7.03 11.26
N ALA A 86 -0.53 -6.34 11.75
CA ALA A 86 -0.43 -5.36 12.81
C ALA A 86 -1.06 -5.91 14.10
N LYS A 87 -0.35 -5.76 15.22
CA LYS A 87 -0.83 -6.19 16.53
C LYS A 87 -1.22 -5.00 17.39
N PHE A 88 -2.52 -4.89 17.67
CA PHE A 88 -3.07 -3.79 18.45
C PHE A 88 -3.36 -4.18 19.89
N THR A 89 -3.14 -3.25 20.81
CA THR A 89 -3.47 -3.39 22.22
C THR A 89 -4.01 -2.05 22.75
N ASP A 90 -4.56 -2.03 23.97
CA ASP A 90 -5.01 -0.76 24.58
C ASP A 90 -3.88 0.25 24.77
N LYS A 91 -2.64 -0.23 24.91
CA LYS A 91 -1.44 0.61 25.02
C LYS A 91 -0.82 0.96 23.67
N ASN A 92 -1.17 0.23 22.61
CA ASN A 92 -0.58 0.38 21.29
C ASN A 92 -1.67 0.33 20.22
N ILE A 93 -2.26 1.49 19.96
CA ILE A 93 -3.30 1.68 18.95
C ILE A 93 -2.74 2.10 17.59
N ILE A 94 -1.43 2.40 17.51
CA ILE A 94 -0.71 2.70 16.27
C ILE A 94 0.38 1.65 16.09
N VAL A 95 0.51 1.09 14.90
CA VAL A 95 1.55 0.12 14.56
C VAL A 95 2.23 0.57 13.28
N VAL A 96 3.53 0.81 13.35
CA VAL A 96 4.36 1.09 12.16
C VAL A 96 5.07 -0.19 11.73
N LYS A 97 5.13 -0.42 10.42
CA LYS A 97 5.78 -1.56 9.79
C LYS A 97 6.64 -1.09 8.62
N LYS A 98 7.75 -1.78 8.42
CA LYS A 98 8.59 -1.63 7.25
C LYS A 98 8.61 -2.98 6.54
N GLU A 99 8.28 -2.99 5.25
CA GLU A 99 8.30 -4.17 4.40
C GLU A 99 9.32 -3.97 3.27
N ASP A 100 10.30 -4.87 3.21
CA ASP A 100 11.34 -4.88 2.19
C ASP A 100 11.08 -6.03 1.21
N ILE A 101 11.09 -5.74 -0.09
CA ILE A 101 10.88 -6.68 -1.19
C ILE A 101 12.13 -6.67 -2.05
N ASP A 102 12.93 -7.74 -1.94
CA ASP A 102 14.27 -7.81 -2.53
C ASP A 102 14.29 -8.04 -4.05
N LYS A 103 13.20 -8.53 -4.64
CA LYS A 103 13.19 -8.85 -6.07
C LYS A 103 11.83 -8.72 -6.73
N ILE A 104 11.63 -7.60 -7.40
CA ILE A 104 10.61 -7.44 -8.43
C ILE A 104 11.28 -7.44 -9.81
N ILE A 105 10.93 -8.43 -10.62
CA ILE A 105 11.45 -8.58 -11.98
C ILE A 105 10.55 -7.78 -12.93
N ILE A 106 11.12 -6.76 -13.57
CA ILE A 106 10.43 -6.00 -14.62
C ILE A 106 10.91 -6.53 -15.98
N PRO A 107 10.04 -7.23 -16.75
CA PRO A 107 10.44 -7.77 -18.04
C PRO A 107 10.73 -6.63 -19.02
N ARG A 108 11.95 -6.61 -19.54
CA ARG A 108 12.40 -5.63 -20.54
C ARG A 108 12.55 -6.33 -21.88
N ALA A 109 11.92 -5.79 -22.92
CA ALA A 109 11.95 -6.36 -24.27
C ALA A 109 13.25 -6.06 -25.04
N GLY A 110 14.16 -5.25 -24.49
CA GLY A 110 15.47 -4.93 -25.08
C GLY A 110 16.10 -3.66 -24.50
N GLU A 111 17.39 -3.45 -24.79
CA GLU A 111 18.22 -2.36 -24.23
C GLU A 111 17.71 -0.94 -24.54
N HIS A 112 16.90 -0.77 -25.59
CA HIS A 112 16.38 0.55 -25.95
C HIS A 112 15.11 0.95 -25.18
N ILE A 113 14.50 0.02 -24.43
CA ILE A 113 13.37 0.34 -23.54
C ILE A 113 13.95 0.94 -22.26
N ALA A 114 13.82 2.25 -22.09
CA ALA A 114 14.23 2.91 -20.85
C ALA A 114 13.39 2.41 -19.66
N GLY A 115 14.03 2.19 -18.50
CA GLY A 115 13.31 1.84 -17.25
C GLY A 115 12.25 2.87 -16.85
N SER A 116 12.42 4.12 -17.29
CA SER A 116 11.44 5.19 -17.13
C SER A 116 10.11 4.96 -17.86
N ASN A 117 9.98 3.90 -18.67
CA ASN A 117 8.71 3.50 -19.30
C ASN A 117 7.83 2.63 -18.38
N PHE A 118 8.37 2.21 -17.24
CA PHE A 118 7.67 1.45 -16.23
C PHE A 118 7.40 2.30 -14.99
N GLU A 119 6.30 2.01 -14.32
CA GLU A 119 5.94 2.60 -13.04
C GLU A 119 5.67 1.46 -12.05
N ILE A 120 6.16 1.63 -10.82
CA ILE A 120 5.85 0.72 -9.72
C ILE A 120 4.82 1.40 -8.84
N ILE A 121 3.67 0.76 -8.67
CA ILE A 121 2.57 1.25 -7.88
C ILE A 121 2.41 0.35 -6.65
N VAL A 122 2.47 0.97 -5.48
CA VAL A 122 2.16 0.31 -4.19
C VAL A 122 0.82 0.84 -3.70
N GLY A 123 -0.04 -0.05 -3.22
CA GLY A 123 -1.36 0.33 -2.69
C GLY A 123 -1.98 -0.75 -1.82
N PHE A 124 -2.96 -0.39 -1.00
CA PHE A 124 -3.78 -1.38 -0.30
C PHE A 124 -4.73 -2.10 -1.26
N SER A 125 -4.98 -3.38 -1.02
CA SER A 125 -6.03 -4.10 -1.74
C SER A 125 -7.39 -3.76 -1.12
N LEU A 126 -8.02 -2.72 -1.69
CA LEU A 126 -9.27 -2.17 -1.20
C LEU A 126 -10.50 -2.89 -1.77
N SER A 127 -11.55 -2.96 -0.96
CA SER A 127 -12.90 -3.27 -1.44
C SER A 127 -13.46 -2.12 -2.29
N ARG A 128 -14.54 -2.40 -3.03
CA ARG A 128 -15.20 -1.40 -3.88
C ARG A 128 -15.67 -0.17 -3.09
N ASP A 129 -16.24 -0.39 -1.92
CA ASP A 129 -16.79 0.70 -1.10
C ASP A 129 -15.66 1.58 -0.56
N GLN A 130 -14.52 0.99 -0.17
CA GLN A 130 -13.32 1.73 0.24
C GLN A 130 -12.75 2.59 -0.88
N ILE A 131 -12.76 2.10 -2.13
CA ILE A 131 -12.34 2.89 -3.30
C ILE A 131 -13.28 4.08 -3.51
N ILE A 132 -14.59 3.85 -3.43
CA ILE A 132 -15.60 4.91 -3.58
C ILE A 132 -15.41 5.98 -2.49
N PHE A 133 -15.21 5.55 -1.24
CA PHE A 133 -14.93 6.44 -0.12
C PHE A 133 -13.67 7.27 -0.37
N ASN A 134 -12.56 6.64 -0.75
CA ASN A 134 -11.29 7.33 -0.98
C ASN A 134 -11.40 8.36 -2.12
N ARG A 135 -12.16 8.05 -3.18
CA ARG A 135 -12.45 8.95 -4.31
C ARG A 135 -13.38 10.10 -3.98
N SER A 136 -14.24 9.95 -2.97
CA SER A 136 -15.17 11.01 -2.57
C SER A 136 -14.46 12.26 -2.02
N GLY A 137 -13.15 12.18 -1.74
CA GLY A 137 -12.39 13.27 -1.14
C GLY A 137 -12.65 13.46 0.36
N LYS A 138 -13.57 12.68 0.96
CA LYS A 138 -13.74 12.64 2.41
C LYS A 138 -12.40 12.26 3.05
N SER A 139 -12.03 13.02 4.08
CA SER A 139 -10.80 12.80 4.84
C SER A 139 -11.16 12.61 6.30
N LEU A 140 -11.17 11.37 6.74
CA LEU A 140 -11.20 11.01 8.16
C LEU A 140 -9.79 10.58 8.54
N LYS A 141 -9.08 11.40 9.31
CA LYS A 141 -7.73 11.09 9.80
C LYS A 141 -7.86 10.61 11.24
N PHE A 142 -7.50 9.36 11.49
CA PHE A 142 -7.54 8.76 12.82
C PHE A 142 -6.43 7.70 12.97
N PRO A 143 -5.61 7.74 14.04
CA PRO A 143 -5.09 8.91 14.77
C PRO A 143 -4.09 9.71 13.91
N ASN A 144 -3.66 10.90 14.32
CA ASN A 144 -2.55 11.58 13.64
C ASN A 144 -1.27 10.73 13.75
N LEU A 145 -0.82 10.17 12.63
CA LEU A 145 0.41 9.36 12.50
C LEU A 145 1.68 10.25 12.37
N LYS A 146 1.71 11.41 13.05
CA LYS A 146 2.87 12.31 13.02
C LYS A 146 3.92 11.91 14.04
#